data_AF-A0AAW3YWI2-F1
#
_entry.id   AF-A0AAW3YWI2-F1
#
_cell.length_a   1.000
_cell.length_b   1.000
_cell.length_c   1.000
_cell.angle_alpha   90.00
_cell.angle_beta   90.00
_cell.angle_gamma   90.00
#
_symmetry.space_group_name_H-M   'P 1'
#
loop_
_entity.id
_entity.type
_entity.pdbx_description
1 polymer ?
#
loop_
_entity_poly.entity_id
_entity_poly.type
_entity_poly.pdbx_seq_one_letter_code
_entity_poly.pdbx_strand_id
1 'polypeptide(L)' 'SIFREGKDSPYVNWVVVRTENKDDAVVNKLKKAYQSKEVKEFIEKKFDGSVLPSW' A
#
# COMPACT_ATOMS: atom_id res chain seq x y z
N SER A 1 -1.01 27.02 3.42
CA SER A 1 -0.65 25.70 2.88
C SER A 1 0.28 25.03 3.88
N ILE A 2 -0.15 23.93 4.48
CA ILE A 2 0.74 23.02 5.22
C ILE A 2 1.18 22.01 4.17
N PHE A 3 2.42 22.13 3.73
CA PHE A 3 2.96 21.43 2.56
C PHE A 3 2.70 19.92 2.62
N ARG A 4 2.00 19.38 1.62
CA ARG A 4 1.85 17.93 1.42
C ARG A 4 2.96 17.47 0.50
N GLU A 5 3.66 16.41 0.88
CA GLU A 5 4.62 15.78 -0.02
C GLU A 5 3.93 15.38 -1.34
N GLY A 6 4.65 15.61 -2.45
CA GLY A 6 4.19 15.25 -3.78
C GLY A 6 4.10 13.73 -3.95
N LYS A 7 3.48 13.28 -5.04
CA LYS A 7 3.37 11.85 -5.38
C LYS A 7 4.74 11.19 -5.59
N ASP A 8 5.77 11.98 -5.84
CA ASP A 8 7.16 11.54 -6.04
C ASP A 8 7.95 11.43 -4.72
N SER A 9 7.26 11.44 -3.57
CA SER A 9 7.90 11.23 -2.26
C SER A 9 8.52 9.84 -2.15
N PRO A 10 9.73 9.71 -1.56
CA PRO A 10 10.35 8.41 -1.33
C PRO A 10 9.70 7.61 -0.18
N TYR A 11 8.75 8.19 0.57
CA TYR A 11 8.22 7.62 1.81
C TYR A 11 6.97 6.75 1.63
N VAL A 12 7.07 5.70 0.81
CA VAL A 12 6.02 4.69 0.72
C VAL A 12 6.08 3.71 1.90
N ASN A 13 4.92 3.30 2.41
CA ASN A 13 4.83 2.22 3.40
C ASN A 13 5.05 0.86 2.73
N TRP A 14 5.88 0.01 3.34
CA TRP A 14 6.21 -1.32 2.82
C TRP A 14 5.63 -2.42 3.70
N VAL A 15 5.07 -3.45 3.06
CA VAL A 15 4.84 -4.75 3.69
C VAL A 15 6.11 -5.57 3.51
N VAL A 16 6.77 -5.92 4.61
CA VAL A 16 8.01 -6.68 4.61
C VAL A 16 7.81 -8.05 5.26
N VAL A 17 8.55 -9.05 4.79
CA VAL A 17 8.57 -10.40 5.32
C VAL A 17 10.01 -10.84 5.56
N ARG A 18 10.23 -11.89 6.35
CA ARG A 18 11.56 -12.50 6.47
C ARG A 18 11.99 -13.08 5.11
N THR A 19 13.29 -13.09 4.85
CA THR A 19 13.86 -13.46 3.54
C THR A 19 13.42 -14.86 3.09
N GLU A 20 13.34 -15.81 4.01
CA GLU A 20 12.91 -17.18 3.74
C GLU A 20 11.43 -17.29 3.34
N ASN A 21 10.62 -16.26 3.64
CA ASN A 21 9.19 -16.24 3.33
C ASN A 21 8.84 -15.42 2.08
N LYS A 22 9.82 -14.92 1.32
CA LYS A 22 9.57 -14.03 0.16
C LYS A 22 8.63 -14.65 -0.90
N ASP A 23 8.68 -15.97 -1.07
CA ASP A 23 7.92 -16.72 -2.07
C ASP A 23 6.77 -17.54 -1.45
N ASP A 24 6.50 -17.37 -0.15
CA ASP A 24 5.46 -18.11 0.56
C ASP A 24 4.06 -17.85 -0.06
N ALA A 25 3.29 -18.91 -0.27
CA ALA A 25 1.95 -18.83 -0.86
C ALA A 25 1.00 -17.93 -0.06
N VAL A 26 1.12 -17.90 1.28
CA VAL A 26 0.31 -17.04 2.15
C VAL A 26 0.70 -15.57 1.97
N VAL A 27 1.99 -15.28 1.86
CA VAL A 27 2.49 -13.91 1.60
C VAL A 27 2.00 -13.41 0.24
N ASN A 28 2.07 -14.26 -0.78
CA ASN A 28 1.56 -13.94 -2.11
C ASN A 28 0.04 -13.72 -2.13
N LYS A 29 -0.71 -14.50 -1.33
CA LYS A 29 -2.16 -14.31 -1.19
C LYS A 29 -2.49 -12.98 -0.50
N LEU A 30 -1.75 -12.63 0.56
CA LEU A 30 -1.90 -11.34 1.25
C LEU A 30 -1.58 -10.17 0.31
N LYS A 31 -0.46 -10.25 -0.43
CA LYS A 31 -0.07 -9.23 -1.41
C LYS A 31 -1.19 -8.94 -2.41
N LYS A 32 -1.79 -9.99 -3.00
CA LYS A 32 -2.89 -9.85 -3.96
C LYS A 32 -4.16 -9.27 -3.32
N ALA A 33 -4.49 -9.68 -2.10
CA ALA A 33 -5.65 -9.17 -1.39
C ALA A 33 -5.50 -7.69 -1.02
N TYR A 34 -4.32 -7.30 -0.53
CA TYR A 34 -4.00 -5.91 -0.19
C TYR A 34 -3.92 -5.02 -1.44
N GLN A 35 -3.26 -5.49 -2.50
CA GLN A 35 -3.11 -4.76 -3.76
C GLN A 35 -4.33 -4.90 -4.70
N SER A 36 -5.52 -5.08 -4.14
CA SER A 36 -6.77 -5.25 -4.88
C SER A 36 -7.41 -3.89 -5.22
N LYS A 37 -8.34 -3.90 -6.19
CA LYS A 37 -9.09 -2.69 -6.58
C LYS A 37 -10.01 -2.25 -5.43
N GLU A 38 -10.59 -3.21 -4.73
CA GLU A 38 -11.49 -3.01 -3.61
C GLU A 38 -10.79 -2.28 -2.45
N VAL A 39 -9.55 -2.67 -2.12
CA VAL A 39 -8.75 -1.99 -1.09
C VAL A 39 -8.33 -0.60 -1.54
N LYS A 40 -7.95 -0.44 -2.81
CA LYS A 40 -7.62 0.88 -3.39
C LYS A 40 -8.79 1.85 -3.25
N GLU A 41 -9.98 1.45 -3.68
CA GLU A 41 -11.19 2.28 -3.57
C GLU A 41 -11.55 2.57 -2.11
N PHE A 42 -11.38 1.60 -1.22
CA PHE A 42 -11.61 1.82 0.20
C PHE A 42 -10.68 2.91 0.75
N ILE A 43 -9.38 2.86 0.42
CA ILE A 43 -8.40 3.85 0.87
C ILE A 43 -8.79 5.25 0.37
N GLU A 44 -9.08 5.37 -0.92
CA GLU A 44 -9.47 6.65 -1.54
C GLU A 44 -10.72 7.26 -0.90
N LYS A 45 -11.73 6.44 -0.59
CA LYS A 45 -12.99 6.89 0.05
C LYS A 45 -12.83 7.19 1.54
N LYS A 46 -12.05 6.38 2.27
CA LYS A 46 -11.99 6.44 3.73
C LYS A 46 -11.09 7.56 4.24
N PHE A 47 -10.00 7.83 3.54
CA PHE A 47 -8.92 8.68 4.04
C PHE A 47 -8.87 10.05 3.37
N ASP A 48 -9.75 10.34 2.41
CA ASP A 48 -9.90 11.68 1.80
C ASP A 48 -8.56 12.30 1.37
N GLY A 49 -7.71 11.49 0.73
CA GLY A 49 -6.40 11.91 0.23
C GLY A 49 -5.31 12.15 1.29
N SER A 50 -5.57 11.84 2.57
CA SER A 50 -4.54 11.78 3.62
C SER A 50 -3.67 10.52 3.53
N VAL A 51 -4.21 9.46 2.91
CA VAL A 51 -3.49 8.23 2.58
C VAL A 51 -3.64 8.00 1.08
N LEU A 52 -2.51 7.75 0.40
CA LEU A 52 -2.48 7.46 -1.03
C LEU A 52 -1.99 6.02 -1.25
N PRO A 53 -2.70 5.20 -2.05
CA PRO A 53 -2.24 3.87 -2.44
C PRO A 53 -1.02 3.99 -3.37
N SER A 54 -0.06 3.07 -3.22
CA SER A 54 1.20 3.06 -3.97
C SER A 54 1.24 2.05 -5.13
N TRP A 55 0.10 1.44 -5.46
CA TRP A 55 -0.08 0.46 -6.54
C TRP A 55 -1.28 0.78 -7.43
#